data_AF-A0A0C4EGZ9-F1
#
_entry.id   AF-A0A0C4EGZ9-F1
#
_cell.length_a   1.000
_cell.length_b   1.000
_cell.length_c   1.000
_cell.angle_alpha   90.00
_cell.angle_beta   90.00
_cell.angle_gamma   90.00
#
_symmetry.space_group_name_H-M   'P 1'
#
loop_
_entity.id
_entity.type
_entity.pdbx_description
1 polymer ?
#
loop_
_entity_poly.entity_id
_entity_poly.type
_entity_poly.pdbx_seq_one_letter_code
_entity_poly.pdbx_strand_id
1 'polypeptide(L)'
;MRSSFAHLLKFLLFVLPLINAHKLHPSSPSCRPIQKRQLVSSGEGGATNGPSSTPQSAGYTCDPNSCKLPSCQCASTSPPGGLNPKDVPQFIIFTADDAIQSYTINSVNQFFAQRKNPNGCAPKMTYFVSLNYTNYSMVTDWYVAGNEIADHTMTHVGSAPVNEIDGKLLLSTHFLGSRFQPSRAFVLPTSTIPLPCHG
;
A
#
# COMPACT_ATOMS: atom_id res chain seq x y z
N MET A 1 49.77 -23.75 15.01
CA MET A 1 48.43 -24.07 14.47
C MET A 1 47.34 -23.98 15.56
N ARG A 2 47.00 -22.78 16.05
CA ARG A 2 45.92 -22.60 17.05
C ARG A 2 45.05 -21.34 16.84
N SER A 3 45.33 -20.51 15.82
CA SER A 3 44.69 -19.20 15.66
C SER A 3 43.56 -19.14 14.61
N SER A 4 43.33 -20.20 13.83
CA SER A 4 42.32 -20.17 12.76
C SER A 4 40.93 -20.63 13.21
N PHE A 5 40.83 -21.40 14.30
CA PHE A 5 39.56 -21.92 14.82
C PHE A 5 38.74 -20.87 15.57
N ALA A 6 39.41 -19.91 16.23
CA ALA A 6 38.75 -18.86 17.00
C ALA A 6 38.03 -17.81 16.11
N HIS A 7 38.52 -17.60 14.89
CA HIS A 7 37.86 -16.71 13.94
C HIS A 7 36.65 -17.36 13.25
N LEU A 8 36.72 -18.67 12.98
CA LEU A 8 35.57 -19.40 12.41
C LEU A 8 34.39 -19.44 13.40
N LEU A 9 34.67 -19.61 14.69
CA LEU A 9 33.63 -19.67 15.73
C LEU A 9 32.98 -18.29 15.99
N LYS A 10 33.75 -17.20 15.90
CA LYS A 10 33.21 -15.82 15.98
C LYS A 10 32.37 -15.45 14.76
N PHE A 11 32.69 -15.97 13.58
CA PHE A 11 31.89 -15.74 12.38
C PHE A 11 30.56 -16.49 12.44
N LEU A 12 30.55 -17.75 12.91
CA LEU A 12 29.30 -18.52 13.06
C LEU A 12 28.32 -17.87 14.06
N LEU A 13 28.82 -17.32 15.17
CA LEU A 13 28.01 -16.67 16.20
C LEU A 13 27.36 -15.34 15.74
N PHE A 14 27.90 -14.69 14.70
CA PHE A 14 27.35 -13.43 14.17
C PHE A 14 26.34 -13.62 13.02
N VAL A 15 26.30 -14.80 12.40
CA VAL A 15 25.39 -15.11 11.28
C VAL A 15 24.10 -15.80 11.76
N LEU A 16 24.13 -16.44 12.93
CA LEU A 16 22.99 -17.13 13.53
C LEU A 16 21.76 -16.26 13.89
N PRO A 17 21.83 -14.94 14.20
CA PRO A 17 20.63 -14.19 14.54
C PRO A 17 19.90 -13.60 13.33
N LEU A 18 20.43 -13.73 12.10
CA LEU A 18 19.82 -13.15 10.89
C LEU A 18 18.84 -14.09 10.15
N ILE A 19 18.71 -15.35 10.58
CA ILE A 19 17.82 -16.32 9.92
C ILE A 19 16.40 -16.28 10.54
N ASN A 20 16.20 -15.64 11.71
CA ASN A 20 14.93 -15.66 12.44
C ASN A 20 14.10 -14.37 12.37
N ALA A 21 14.39 -13.45 11.43
CA ALA A 21 13.68 -12.18 11.31
C ALA A 21 12.72 -12.05 10.10
N HIS A 22 12.30 -13.16 9.48
CA HIS A 22 11.15 -13.15 8.58
C HIS A 22 10.17 -14.24 9.03
N LYS A 23 9.13 -13.84 9.77
CA LYS A 23 7.89 -14.61 9.80
C LYS A 23 7.30 -14.53 8.39
N LEU A 24 7.59 -15.52 7.56
CA LEU A 24 6.72 -15.87 6.45
C LEU A 24 5.31 -16.02 7.02
N HIS A 25 4.37 -15.30 6.44
CA HIS A 25 2.96 -15.31 6.78
C HIS A 25 2.50 -16.77 6.95
N PRO A 26 1.83 -17.16 8.06
CA PRO A 26 1.38 -18.53 8.24
C PRO A 26 0.39 -18.89 7.13
N SER A 27 0.78 -19.84 6.28
CA SER A 27 -0.11 -20.52 5.35
C SER A 27 -1.05 -21.43 6.14
N SER A 28 -2.14 -20.87 6.65
CA SER A 28 -3.20 -21.66 7.29
C SER A 28 -3.85 -22.60 6.25
N PRO A 29 -3.97 -23.90 6.52
CA PRO A 29 -4.48 -24.91 5.57
C PRO A 29 -6.01 -24.94 5.41
N SER A 30 -6.72 -23.88 5.80
CA SER A 30 -8.20 -23.85 5.86
C SER A 30 -8.85 -22.89 4.85
N CYS A 31 -8.39 -22.87 3.60
CA CYS A 31 -9.14 -22.22 2.53
C CYS A 31 -9.76 -23.27 1.60
N ARG A 32 -11.09 -23.41 1.69
CA ARG A 32 -11.92 -24.10 0.69
C ARG A 32 -12.03 -23.22 -0.57
N PRO A 33 -12.25 -23.79 -1.77
CA PRO A 33 -12.31 -23.02 -3.01
C PRO A 33 -13.48 -22.03 -3.00
N ILE A 34 -13.19 -20.79 -3.42
CA ILE A 34 -14.12 -19.66 -3.52
C ILE A 34 -15.23 -20.01 -4.51
N GLN A 35 -16.48 -19.91 -4.08
CA GLN A 35 -17.62 -19.97 -4.99
C GLN A 35 -17.65 -18.65 -5.80
N LYS A 36 -17.33 -18.73 -7.10
CA LYS A 36 -17.48 -17.60 -8.01
C LYS A 36 -18.94 -17.16 -8.06
N ARG A 37 -19.29 -16.09 -7.36
CA ARG A 37 -20.54 -15.38 -7.60
C ARG A 37 -20.35 -13.88 -7.42
N GLN A 38 -19.73 -13.25 -8.41
CA GLN A 38 -20.32 -12.08 -9.03
C GLN A 38 -19.60 -11.78 -10.37
N LEU A 39 -20.38 -11.79 -11.46
CA LEU A 39 -20.02 -11.09 -12.68
C LEU A 39 -20.02 -9.60 -12.34
N VAL A 40 -18.86 -8.99 -12.10
CA VAL A 40 -18.70 -7.54 -11.98
C VAL A 40 -17.48 -7.16 -12.80
N SER A 41 -17.73 -6.27 -13.76
CA SER A 41 -16.77 -5.63 -14.67
C SER A 41 -15.30 -5.90 -14.37
N SER A 42 -14.65 -6.71 -15.20
CA SER A 42 -13.21 -7.04 -15.14
C SER A 42 -12.30 -5.86 -15.51
N GLY A 43 -12.66 -4.63 -15.14
CA GLY A 43 -11.88 -3.42 -15.42
C GLY A 43 -11.39 -2.77 -14.13
N GLU A 44 -10.16 -2.25 -14.17
CA GLU A 44 -9.62 -1.35 -13.15
C GLU A 44 -10.50 -0.10 -13.02
N GLY A 45 -10.63 0.43 -11.80
CA GLY A 45 -11.32 1.71 -11.58
C GLY A 45 -12.84 1.68 -11.84
N GLY A 46 -13.47 0.51 -11.85
CA GLY A 46 -14.93 0.40 -11.98
C GLY A 46 -15.64 1.20 -10.88
N ALA A 47 -16.35 2.26 -11.28
CA ALA A 47 -17.12 3.08 -10.35
C ALA A 47 -18.18 2.21 -9.65
N THR A 48 -18.03 1.99 -8.35
CA THR A 48 -19.11 1.44 -7.54
C THR A 48 -20.19 2.51 -7.39
N ASN A 49 -21.45 2.16 -7.65
CA ASN A 49 -22.59 3.07 -7.48
C ASN A 49 -22.77 3.42 -5.99
N GLY A 50 -22.04 4.42 -5.51
CA GLY A 50 -22.12 4.90 -4.12
C GLY A 50 -21.50 3.97 -3.07
N PRO A 51 -21.69 4.28 -1.77
CA PRO A 51 -21.21 3.42 -0.69
C PRO A 51 -21.92 2.08 -0.74
N SER A 52 -21.18 1.05 -1.17
CA SER A 52 -21.66 -0.33 -1.16
C SER A 52 -21.42 -0.93 0.21
N SER A 53 -22.51 -1.24 0.94
CA SER A 53 -22.40 -2.05 2.15
C SER A 53 -22.12 -3.49 1.73
N THR A 54 -20.97 -4.01 2.17
CA THR A 54 -20.63 -5.42 2.01
C THR A 54 -21.21 -6.23 3.17
N PRO A 55 -21.47 -7.53 3.01
CA PRO A 55 -21.82 -8.40 4.15
C PRO A 55 -20.78 -8.32 5.29
N GLN A 56 -19.52 -7.99 4.98
CA GLN A 56 -18.45 -7.77 5.96
C GLN A 56 -18.63 -6.49 6.79
N SER A 57 -19.31 -5.47 6.24
CA SER A 57 -19.67 -4.25 6.98
C SER A 57 -20.89 -4.45 7.88
N ALA A 58 -21.69 -5.50 7.64
CA ALA A 58 -22.82 -5.85 8.49
C ALA A 58 -22.31 -6.37 9.85
N GLY A 59 -22.46 -5.55 10.89
CA GLY A 59 -22.02 -5.89 12.25
C GLY A 59 -20.82 -5.10 12.77
N TYR A 60 -20.34 -4.07 12.05
CA TYR A 60 -19.33 -3.16 12.60
C TYR A 60 -19.80 -2.53 13.91
N THR A 61 -19.03 -2.73 14.97
CA THR A 61 -19.21 -2.08 16.28
C THR A 61 -17.89 -1.45 16.69
N CYS A 62 -17.96 -0.29 17.34
CA CYS A 62 -16.78 0.41 17.83
C CYS A 62 -17.13 1.08 19.15
N ASP A 63 -16.33 0.81 20.19
CA ASP A 63 -16.43 1.54 21.45
C ASP A 63 -15.58 2.82 21.35
N PRO A 64 -16.21 4.00 21.35
CA PRO A 64 -15.48 5.26 21.23
C PRO A 64 -14.64 5.56 22.47
N ASN A 65 -14.81 4.87 23.60
CA ASN A 65 -14.00 5.09 24.81
C ASN A 65 -12.63 4.42 24.72
N SER A 66 -12.56 3.24 24.12
CA SER A 66 -11.30 2.52 23.87
C SER A 66 -10.63 2.94 22.56
N CYS A 67 -11.39 3.29 21.52
CA CYS A 67 -10.84 3.73 20.24
C CYS A 67 -10.62 5.25 20.20
N LYS A 68 -9.40 5.69 20.53
CA LYS A 68 -9.00 7.11 20.54
C LYS A 68 -7.83 7.42 19.59
N LEU A 69 -7.86 8.64 19.04
CA LEU A 69 -6.76 9.20 18.25
C LEU A 69 -5.46 9.27 19.08
N PRO A 70 -4.27 9.16 18.45
CA PRO A 70 -4.03 9.07 17.00
C PRO A 70 -4.03 7.64 16.44
N SER A 71 -4.08 6.62 17.31
CA SER A 71 -3.93 5.22 16.93
C SER A 71 -5.22 4.54 16.45
N CYS A 72 -6.38 5.10 16.79
CA CYS A 72 -7.67 4.53 16.46
C CYS A 72 -8.71 5.63 16.22
N GLN A 73 -9.59 5.44 15.23
CA GLN A 73 -10.74 6.30 14.99
C GLN A 73 -11.90 5.42 14.52
N CYS A 74 -13.03 5.49 15.23
CA CYS A 74 -14.24 4.82 14.77
C CYS A 74 -14.71 5.45 13.45
N ALA A 75 -15.18 4.63 12.52
CA ALA A 75 -15.82 5.08 11.28
C ALA A 75 -16.94 6.10 11.59
N SER A 76 -16.87 7.26 10.94
CA SER A 76 -17.78 8.38 11.14
C SER A 76 -17.77 9.27 9.90
N THR A 77 -18.87 9.98 9.67
CA THR A 77 -18.95 11.06 8.66
C THR A 77 -18.56 12.43 9.23
N SER A 78 -18.38 12.53 10.55
CA SER A 78 -17.94 13.76 11.21
C SER A 78 -16.42 13.92 11.14
N PRO A 79 -15.90 15.16 11.06
CA PRO A 79 -14.47 15.40 11.10
C PRO A 79 -13.80 14.78 12.34
N PRO A 80 -12.57 14.24 12.20
CA PRO A 80 -11.82 13.72 13.34
C PRO A 80 -11.54 14.84 14.36
N GLY A 81 -11.45 14.47 15.63
CA GLY A 81 -11.18 15.42 16.73
C GLY A 81 -12.33 16.37 17.07
N GLY A 82 -13.52 16.21 16.46
CA GLY A 82 -14.69 17.03 16.76
C GLY A 82 -14.63 18.45 16.20
N LEU A 83 -13.81 18.67 15.16
CA LEU A 83 -13.71 19.97 14.49
C LEU A 83 -15.02 20.33 13.76
N ASN A 84 -15.33 21.62 13.72
CA ASN A 84 -16.43 22.12 12.90
C ASN A 84 -16.05 21.95 11.42
N PRO A 85 -16.92 21.36 10.57
CA PRO A 85 -16.62 21.17 9.14
C PRO A 85 -16.14 22.42 8.40
N LYS A 86 -16.55 23.62 8.84
CA LYS A 86 -16.11 24.90 8.24
C LYS A 86 -14.64 25.22 8.49
N ASP A 87 -14.06 24.66 9.53
CA ASP A 87 -12.67 24.90 9.95
C ASP A 87 -11.72 23.79 9.45
N VAL A 88 -12.26 22.76 8.79
CA VAL A 88 -11.51 21.60 8.33
C VAL A 88 -10.99 21.85 6.90
N PRO A 89 -9.68 21.73 6.65
CA PRO A 89 -9.14 21.77 5.29
C PRO A 89 -9.71 20.63 4.44
N GLN A 90 -10.20 20.95 3.24
CA GLN A 90 -10.56 19.92 2.26
C GLN A 90 -9.29 19.33 1.66
N PHE A 91 -9.02 18.06 1.95
CA PHE A 91 -7.97 17.30 1.27
C PHE A 91 -8.49 16.75 -0.07
N ILE A 92 -7.68 16.86 -1.11
CA ILE A 92 -7.90 16.18 -2.39
C ILE A 92 -6.67 15.32 -2.63
N ILE A 93 -6.89 14.01 -2.73
CA ILE A 93 -5.81 13.04 -2.98
C ILE A 93 -5.89 12.66 -4.45
N PHE A 94 -4.86 13.01 -5.20
CA PHE A 94 -4.69 12.52 -6.56
C PHE A 94 -3.91 11.23 -6.51
N THR A 95 -4.37 10.24 -7.26
CA THR A 95 -3.69 8.95 -7.39
C THR A 95 -3.52 8.62 -8.87
N ALA A 96 -2.46 7.89 -9.19
CA ALA A 96 -2.31 7.19 -10.45
C ALA A 96 -1.88 5.78 -10.13
N ASP A 97 -2.42 4.83 -10.90
CA ASP A 97 -2.18 3.42 -10.70
C ASP A 97 -1.24 2.93 -11.82
N ASP A 98 -0.77 1.70 -11.69
CA ASP A 98 0.04 1.00 -12.68
C ASP A 98 1.49 1.46 -12.88
N ALA A 99 2.08 1.11 -14.03
CA ALA A 99 3.50 1.26 -14.30
C ALA A 99 3.94 2.73 -14.40
N ILE A 100 5.07 3.04 -13.74
CA ILE A 100 5.74 4.33 -13.92
C ILE A 100 6.64 4.27 -15.15
N GLN A 101 6.35 5.17 -16.10
CA GLN A 101 7.07 5.35 -17.35
C GLN A 101 7.25 6.84 -17.66
N SER A 102 8.10 7.15 -18.64
CA SER A 102 8.38 8.54 -19.05
C SER A 102 7.11 9.28 -19.46
N TYR A 103 6.24 8.65 -20.25
CA TYR A 103 5.01 9.27 -20.72
C TYR A 103 3.99 9.48 -19.60
N THR A 104 3.87 8.55 -18.64
CA THR A 104 2.91 8.69 -17.53
C THR A 104 3.33 9.81 -16.58
N ILE A 105 4.62 9.88 -16.23
CA ILE A 105 5.17 10.96 -15.39
C ILE A 105 5.07 12.31 -16.08
N ASN A 106 5.29 12.38 -17.40
CA ASN A 106 5.12 13.61 -18.16
C ASN A 106 3.68 14.11 -18.11
N SER A 107 2.69 13.23 -18.32
CA SER A 107 1.27 13.60 -18.22
C SER A 107 0.91 14.13 -16.84
N VAL A 108 1.38 13.45 -15.78
CA VAL A 108 1.13 13.87 -14.41
C VAL A 108 1.81 15.20 -14.08
N ASN A 109 3.08 15.37 -14.45
CA ASN A 109 3.80 16.63 -14.21
C ASN A 109 3.15 17.79 -14.96
N GLN A 110 2.69 17.59 -16.19
CA GLN A 110 1.93 18.59 -16.93
C GLN A 110 0.61 18.95 -16.23
N PHE A 111 -0.07 17.95 -15.66
CA PHE A 111 -1.26 18.18 -14.86
C PHE A 111 -0.98 19.03 -13.61
N PHE A 112 0.21 18.98 -12.99
CA PHE A 112 0.50 19.80 -11.81
C PHE A 112 1.32 21.06 -12.05
N ALA A 113 1.91 21.25 -13.23
CA ALA A 113 2.94 22.28 -13.50
C ALA A 113 2.61 23.72 -13.06
N GLN A 114 1.35 24.12 -13.11
CA GLN A 114 0.89 25.49 -12.79
C GLN A 114 -0.07 25.53 -11.59
N ARG A 115 -0.11 24.46 -10.79
CA ARG A 115 -1.01 24.34 -9.64
C ARG A 115 -0.22 24.51 -8.35
N LYS A 116 -0.83 25.19 -7.38
CA LYS A 116 -0.28 25.37 -6.03
C LYS A 116 -1.40 25.20 -5.00
N ASN A 117 -1.04 24.61 -3.87
CA ASN A 117 -1.89 24.61 -2.69
C ASN A 117 -1.96 26.01 -2.08
N PRO A 118 -2.94 26.31 -1.21
CA PRO A 118 -3.04 27.60 -0.52
C PRO A 118 -1.78 27.99 0.28
N ASN A 119 -0.95 27.02 0.68
CA ASN A 119 0.33 27.25 1.34
C ASN A 119 1.49 27.59 0.37
N GLY A 120 1.23 27.70 -0.93
CA GLY A 120 2.23 28.02 -1.96
C GLY A 120 3.06 26.84 -2.46
N CYS A 121 2.94 25.65 -1.86
CA CYS A 121 3.63 24.44 -2.29
C CYS A 121 2.99 23.83 -3.54
N ALA A 122 3.79 23.16 -4.37
CA ALA A 122 3.26 22.31 -5.43
C ALA A 122 2.45 21.14 -4.84
N PRO A 123 1.32 20.74 -5.44
CA PRO A 123 0.58 19.56 -5.04
C PRO A 123 1.48 18.31 -5.07
N LYS A 124 1.21 17.40 -4.14
CA LYS A 124 1.80 16.06 -4.11
C LYS A 124 0.71 15.05 -4.41
N MET A 125 1.11 13.89 -4.89
CA MET A 125 0.20 12.80 -5.20
C MET A 125 0.82 11.45 -4.85
N THR A 126 -0.02 10.43 -4.88
CA THR A 126 0.36 9.05 -4.60
C THR A 126 0.35 8.25 -5.88
N TYR A 127 1.42 7.50 -6.16
CA TYR A 127 1.45 6.58 -7.29
C TYR A 127 1.37 5.14 -6.75
N PHE A 128 0.30 4.41 -7.10
CA PHE A 128 0.14 2.99 -6.81
C PHE A 128 0.82 2.19 -7.91
N VAL A 129 2.05 1.73 -7.65
CA VAL A 129 2.92 1.22 -8.70
C VAL A 129 2.84 -0.30 -8.76
N SER A 130 2.67 -0.89 -9.95
CA SER A 130 2.82 -2.32 -10.20
C SER A 130 4.27 -2.68 -10.58
N LEU A 131 4.74 -3.92 -10.40
CA LEU A 131 6.13 -4.26 -10.76
C LEU A 131 6.33 -4.24 -12.28
N ASN A 132 5.39 -4.83 -13.01
CA ASN A 132 5.50 -5.01 -14.45
C ASN A 132 5.65 -3.68 -15.16
N TYR A 133 6.63 -3.61 -16.06
CA TYR A 133 6.93 -2.43 -16.89
C TYR A 133 7.27 -1.14 -16.12
N THR A 134 7.53 -1.18 -14.82
CA THR A 134 7.91 0.03 -14.07
C THR A 134 9.40 0.35 -14.21
N ASN A 135 9.72 1.60 -14.51
CA ASN A 135 11.09 2.11 -14.42
C ASN A 135 11.41 2.61 -13.00
N TYR A 136 12.14 1.82 -12.21
CA TYR A 136 12.44 2.13 -10.81
C TYR A 136 13.41 3.31 -10.61
N SER A 137 14.17 3.72 -11.63
CA SER A 137 14.92 4.99 -11.56
C SER A 137 13.94 6.15 -11.44
N MET A 138 12.87 6.14 -12.24
CA MET A 138 11.85 7.17 -12.21
C MET A 138 10.98 7.10 -10.95
N VAL A 139 10.74 5.90 -10.41
CA VAL A 139 10.10 5.74 -9.08
C VAL A 139 10.94 6.42 -8.00
N THR A 140 12.26 6.27 -8.06
CA THR A 140 13.19 6.93 -7.14
C THR A 140 13.12 8.44 -7.28
N ASP A 141 13.18 8.96 -8.51
CA ASP A 141 13.07 10.41 -8.76
C ASP A 141 11.72 10.97 -8.28
N TRP A 142 10.64 10.22 -8.48
CA TRP A 142 9.30 10.56 -8.01
C TRP A 142 9.22 10.67 -6.49
N TYR A 143 9.79 9.69 -5.79
CA TYR A 143 9.86 9.67 -4.34
C TYR A 143 10.75 10.80 -3.79
N VAL A 144 11.93 11.02 -4.39
CA VAL A 144 12.85 12.09 -4.01
C VAL A 144 12.24 13.48 -4.25
N ALA A 145 11.37 13.63 -5.26
CA ALA A 145 10.58 14.84 -5.46
C ALA A 145 9.50 15.06 -4.37
N GLY A 146 9.36 14.16 -3.40
CA GLY A 146 8.45 14.26 -2.26
C GLY A 146 7.03 13.78 -2.54
N ASN A 147 6.83 13.02 -3.62
CA ASN A 147 5.56 12.32 -3.87
C ASN A 147 5.55 10.97 -3.17
N GLU A 148 4.34 10.41 -2.99
CA GLU A 148 4.17 9.12 -2.33
C GLU A 148 4.21 7.98 -3.36
N ILE A 149 4.84 6.87 -2.98
CA ILE A 149 4.82 5.60 -3.72
C ILE A 149 4.08 4.57 -2.86
N ALA A 150 3.11 3.92 -3.46
CA ALA A 150 2.26 2.90 -2.87
C ALA A 150 2.22 1.64 -3.72
N ASP A 151 1.73 0.57 -3.12
CA ASP A 151 1.79 -0.78 -3.70
C ASP A 151 0.55 -1.05 -4.58
N HIS A 152 0.77 -1.60 -5.77
CA HIS A 152 -0.27 -2.04 -6.69
C HIS A 152 0.00 -3.45 -7.22
N THR A 153 0.50 -4.33 -6.35
CA THR A 153 0.88 -5.72 -6.60
C THR A 153 2.08 -5.85 -7.53
N MET A 154 2.56 -7.08 -7.71
CA MET A 154 3.67 -7.34 -8.62
C MET A 154 3.14 -7.40 -10.05
N THR A 155 2.21 -8.31 -10.30
CA THR A 155 1.82 -8.71 -11.64
C THR A 155 0.48 -8.17 -12.09
N HIS A 156 -0.18 -7.35 -11.27
CA HIS A 156 -1.46 -6.72 -11.59
C HIS A 156 -2.59 -7.76 -11.83
N VAL A 157 -2.65 -8.79 -10.99
CA VAL A 157 -3.70 -9.81 -11.06
C VAL A 157 -4.96 -9.36 -10.32
N GLY A 158 -6.13 -9.52 -10.95
CA GLY A 158 -7.41 -9.06 -10.39
C GLY A 158 -7.85 -9.74 -9.08
N SER A 159 -7.24 -10.87 -8.73
CA SER A 159 -7.41 -11.48 -7.40
C SER A 159 -6.04 -11.76 -6.83
N ALA A 160 -5.42 -10.71 -6.27
CA ALA A 160 -4.06 -10.77 -5.77
C ALA A 160 -3.96 -11.62 -4.49
N PRO A 161 -3.23 -12.74 -4.50
CA PRO A 161 -2.86 -13.43 -3.27
C PRO A 161 -1.87 -12.60 -2.44
N VAL A 162 -1.71 -12.92 -1.16
CA VAL A 162 -0.88 -12.14 -0.21
C VAL A 162 0.57 -11.97 -0.69
N ASN A 163 1.14 -12.98 -1.36
CA ASN A 163 2.50 -12.93 -1.89
C ASN A 163 2.69 -11.92 -3.02
N GLU A 164 1.63 -11.52 -3.74
CA GLU A 164 1.70 -10.42 -4.72
C GLU A 164 1.91 -9.08 -4.01
N ILE A 165 1.33 -8.90 -2.83
CA ILE A 165 1.42 -7.66 -2.03
C ILE A 165 2.77 -7.63 -1.31
N ASP A 166 3.08 -8.70 -0.56
CA ASP A 166 4.33 -8.79 0.19
C ASP A 166 5.56 -8.75 -0.74
N GLY A 167 5.47 -9.41 -1.90
CA GLY A 167 6.52 -9.40 -2.91
C GLY A 167 6.81 -8.00 -3.44
N LYS A 168 5.77 -7.20 -3.69
CA LYS A 168 5.92 -5.84 -4.21
C LYS A 168 6.50 -4.89 -3.17
N LEU A 169 6.09 -5.03 -1.91
CA LEU A 169 6.67 -4.27 -0.80
C LEU A 169 8.17 -4.54 -0.62
N LEU A 170 8.56 -5.82 -0.65
CA LEU A 170 9.96 -6.24 -0.56
C LEU A 170 10.80 -5.69 -1.72
N LEU A 171 10.31 -5.81 -2.95
CA LEU A 171 11.01 -5.29 -4.11
C LEU A 171 11.12 -3.76 -4.10
N SER A 172 10.08 -3.05 -3.68
CA SER A 172 10.12 -1.58 -3.59
C SER A 172 11.19 -1.13 -2.60
N THR A 173 11.29 -1.81 -1.45
CA THR A 173 12.35 -1.54 -0.46
C THR A 173 13.75 -1.86 -1.01
N HIS A 174 13.88 -2.92 -1.80
CA HIS A 174 15.14 -3.29 -2.44
C HIS A 174 15.59 -2.24 -3.47
N PHE A 175 14.71 -1.82 -4.38
CA PHE A 175 15.06 -0.90 -5.47
C PHE A 175 15.23 0.54 -5.00
N LEU A 176 14.42 1.00 -4.03
CA LEU A 176 14.45 2.38 -3.55
C LEU A 176 15.42 2.58 -2.37
N GLY A 177 15.95 1.48 -1.84
CA GLY A 177 16.98 1.46 -0.80
C GLY A 177 16.44 1.71 0.60
N SER A 178 17.35 1.64 1.59
CA SER A 178 17.02 1.62 3.02
C SER A 178 16.41 2.91 3.58
N ARG A 179 16.37 4.00 2.79
CA ARG A 179 15.70 5.25 3.17
C ARG A 179 14.27 5.34 2.66
N PHE A 180 13.86 4.43 1.79
CA PHE A 180 12.46 4.34 1.39
C PHE A 180 11.64 3.86 2.57
N GLN A 181 10.71 4.70 3.01
CA GLN A 181 9.62 4.27 3.87
C GLN A 181 8.43 3.96 2.96
N PRO A 182 8.08 2.68 2.77
CA PRO A 182 6.89 2.35 2.01
C PRO A 182 5.68 3.01 2.66
N SER A 183 4.84 3.61 1.85
CA SER A 183 3.50 3.97 2.31
C SER A 183 2.82 2.70 2.83
N ARG A 184 1.97 2.86 3.85
CA ARG A 184 1.10 1.76 4.30
C ARG A 184 -0.14 1.62 3.42
N ALA A 185 -0.15 2.26 2.26
CA ALA A 185 -1.25 2.29 1.32
C ALA A 185 -1.03 1.23 0.24
N PHE A 186 -2.09 0.52 -0.10
CA PHE A 186 -2.12 -0.48 -1.16
C PHE A 186 -3.49 -0.43 -1.84
N VAL A 187 -3.51 -0.59 -3.15
CA VAL A 187 -4.73 -0.71 -3.96
C VAL A 187 -4.68 -2.03 -4.73
N LEU A 188 -5.77 -2.78 -4.68
CA LEU A 188 -5.92 -4.00 -5.48
C LEU A 188 -6.24 -3.63 -6.94
N PRO A 189 -5.64 -4.32 -7.93
CA PRO A 189 -5.87 -4.11 -9.36
C PRO A 189 -7.34 -3.83 -9.76
N THR A 190 -8.27 -4.70 -9.35
CA THR A 190 -9.70 -4.54 -9.70
C THR A 190 -10.52 -3.92 -8.57
N SER A 191 -9.89 -3.25 -7.61
CA SER A 191 -10.50 -2.72 -6.37
C SER A 191 -11.37 -3.76 -5.62
N THR A 192 -11.09 -5.05 -5.84
CA THR A 192 -11.90 -6.16 -5.35
C THR A 192 -11.21 -6.76 -4.13
N ILE A 193 -11.75 -6.51 -2.94
CA ILE A 193 -11.24 -7.10 -1.71
C ILE A 193 -11.54 -8.61 -1.74
N PRO A 194 -10.53 -9.50 -1.70
CA PRO A 194 -10.77 -10.94 -1.56
C PRO A 194 -11.48 -11.19 -0.23
N LEU A 195 -12.63 -11.86 -0.29
CA LEU A 195 -13.41 -12.20 0.90
C LEU A 195 -12.51 -13.03 1.84
N PRO A 196 -12.37 -12.69 3.13
CA PRO A 196 -11.65 -13.55 4.06
C PRO A 196 -12.32 -14.92 4.11
N CYS A 197 -11.51 -16.00 4.11
CA CYS A 197 -11.98 -17.35 4.36
C CYS A 197 -12.72 -17.35 5.72
N HIS A 198 -14.05 -17.50 5.71
CA HIS A 198 -14.83 -17.64 6.93
C HIS A 198 -14.36 -18.92 7.67
N GLY A 199 -14.02 -18.77 8.95
CA GLY A 199 -13.86 -19.86 9.90
C GLY A 199 -15.21 -20.33 10.44
#